data_AF-A0A914V2T8-F1
#
_entry.id   AF-A0A914V2T8-F1
#
_cell.length_a   1.000
_cell.length_b   1.000
_cell.length_c   1.000
_cell.angle_alpha   90.00
_cell.angle_beta   90.00
_cell.angle_gamma   90.00
#
_symmetry.space_group_name_H-M   'P 1'
#
loop_
_entity.id
_entity.type
_entity.pdbx_description
1 polymer ?
#
loop_
_entity_poly.entity_id
_entity_poly.type
_entity_poly.pdbx_seq_one_letter_code
_entity_poly.pdbx_strand_id
1 'polypeptide(L)'
;MASGGQQPIPLQRDTATLPQYSVPAPQLPQSKYSQLLAVIEELGKDIRPTYTGNKMSTERLKRSIIHARILVRECLLETERSSRQN
;
A
#
# COMPACT_ATOMS: atom_id res chain seq x y z
N MET A 1 49.87 7.62 29.70
CA MET A 1 48.47 7.38 30.13
C MET A 1 47.80 8.74 30.31
N ALA A 2 46.56 8.88 29.80
CA ALA A 2 45.67 10.05 29.79
C ALA A 2 46.12 11.22 28.88
N SER A 3 45.51 11.52 27.71
CA SER A 3 44.09 11.80 27.38
C SER A 3 43.54 12.97 28.21
N GLY A 4 42.99 14.07 27.69
CA GLY A 4 42.64 14.50 26.35
C GLY A 4 42.03 15.91 26.44
N GLY A 5 41.89 16.61 25.31
CA GLY A 5 41.32 17.97 25.33
C GLY A 5 41.13 18.60 23.94
N GLN A 6 40.50 17.87 23.01
CA GLN A 6 40.03 18.46 21.74
C GLN A 6 38.50 18.44 21.71
N GLN A 7 37.90 19.61 21.82
CA GLN A 7 36.48 19.85 21.56
C GLN A 7 36.21 19.65 20.06
N PRO A 8 35.20 18.86 19.63
CA PRO A 8 34.74 18.90 18.26
C PRO A 8 33.65 19.97 18.08
N ILE A 9 33.98 20.94 17.24
CA ILE A 9 33.09 21.86 16.51
C ILE A 9 31.81 21.18 15.99
N PRO A 10 30.60 21.74 16.22
CA PRO A 10 29.42 21.32 15.47
C PRO A 10 29.54 21.87 14.04
N LEU A 11 29.85 21.00 13.08
CA LEU A 11 29.66 21.26 11.66
C LEU A 11 28.14 21.36 11.41
N GLN A 12 27.64 22.59 11.41
CA GLN A 12 26.27 22.91 11.02
C GLN A 12 26.16 22.60 9.52
N ARG A 13 25.45 21.51 9.21
CA ARG A 13 25.18 21.08 7.84
C ARG A 13 23.92 21.81 7.42
N ASP A 14 24.08 22.95 6.75
CA ASP A 14 22.97 23.66 6.09
C ASP A 14 22.42 22.76 4.96
N THR A 15 21.57 21.82 5.35
CA THR A 15 20.79 21.02 4.41
C THR A 15 19.53 21.81 4.16
N ALA A 16 19.50 22.53 3.04
CA ALA A 16 18.34 23.32 2.63
C ALA A 16 17.08 22.44 2.61
N THR A 17 16.16 22.67 3.55
CA THR A 17 14.84 22.01 3.56
C THR A 17 14.00 22.63 2.44
N LEU A 18 14.00 21.98 1.27
CA LEU A 18 13.01 22.28 0.24
C LEU A 18 11.60 21.92 0.77
N PRO A 19 10.60 22.81 0.63
CA PRO A 19 9.21 22.44 0.86
C PRO A 19 8.83 21.30 -0.07
N GLN A 20 8.57 20.12 0.49
CA GLN A 20 8.18 18.93 -0.27
C GLN A 20 6.70 19.12 -0.69
N TYR A 21 6.48 19.82 -1.79
CA TYR A 21 5.18 19.84 -2.47
C TYR A 21 4.99 18.44 -3.08
N SER A 22 4.34 17.57 -2.33
CA SER A 22 3.92 16.26 -2.85
C SER A 22 2.81 16.52 -3.86
N VAL A 23 3.18 16.58 -5.14
CA VAL A 23 2.21 16.55 -6.24
C VAL A 23 1.43 15.23 -6.12
N PRO A 24 0.09 15.24 -6.06
CA PRO A 24 -0.67 14.00 -6.09
C PRO A 24 -0.41 13.34 -7.44
N ALA A 25 0.24 12.18 -7.42
CA ALA A 25 0.49 11.40 -8.62
C ALA A 25 -0.83 11.20 -9.36
N PRO A 26 -0.86 11.34 -10.70
CA PRO A 26 -2.06 11.05 -11.47
C PRO A 26 -2.50 9.64 -11.13
N GLN A 27 -3.70 9.54 -10.58
CA GLN A 27 -4.34 8.28 -10.23
C GLN A 27 -4.65 7.60 -11.57
N LEU A 28 -3.66 6.86 -12.09
CA LEU A 28 -3.88 6.02 -13.26
C LEU A 28 -5.13 5.19 -12.94
N PRO A 29 -6.13 5.16 -13.84
CA PRO A 29 -7.33 4.37 -13.63
C PRO A 29 -6.85 2.95 -13.36
N GLN A 30 -6.95 2.55 -12.09
CA GLN A 30 -6.34 1.32 -11.62
C GLN A 30 -7.12 0.21 -12.31
N SER A 31 -6.52 -0.46 -13.29
CA SER A 31 -7.17 -1.53 -14.04
C SER A 31 -7.75 -2.54 -13.04
N LYS A 32 -8.86 -3.22 -13.39
CA LYS A 32 -9.51 -4.15 -12.45
C LYS A 32 -8.54 -5.18 -11.86
N TYR A 33 -7.53 -5.56 -12.63
CA TYR A 33 -6.40 -6.38 -12.17
C TYR A 33 -5.56 -5.71 -11.05
N SER A 34 -5.16 -4.45 -11.22
CA SER A 34 -4.42 -3.70 -10.19
C SER A 34 -5.27 -3.45 -8.94
N GLN A 35 -6.59 -3.29 -9.08
CA GLN A 35 -7.49 -3.23 -7.92
C GLN A 35 -7.54 -4.59 -7.20
N LEU A 36 -7.57 -5.70 -7.95
CA LEU A 36 -7.59 -7.05 -7.39
C LEU A 36 -6.30 -7.37 -6.64
N LEU A 37 -5.15 -6.98 -7.19
CA LEU A 37 -3.86 -7.14 -6.54
C LEU A 37 -3.82 -6.40 -5.19
N ALA A 38 -4.28 -5.15 -5.15
CA ALA A 38 -4.34 -4.37 -3.91
C ALA A 38 -5.24 -5.02 -2.85
N VAL A 39 -6.40 -5.58 -3.24
CA VAL A 39 -7.29 -6.29 -2.30
C VAL A 39 -6.61 -7.54 -1.74
N ILE A 40 -5.84 -8.27 -2.54
CA ILE A 40 -5.09 -9.47 -2.09
C ILE A 40 -4.02 -9.07 -1.06
N GLU A 41 -3.29 -7.98 -1.29
CA GLU A 41 -2.29 -7.48 -0.33
C GLU A 41 -2.92 -7.06 1.00
N GLU A 42 -4.06 -6.37 0.95
CA GLU A 42 -4.83 -5.98 2.14
C GLU A 42 -5.33 -7.20 2.92
N LEU A 43 -5.83 -8.22 2.24
CA LEU A 43 -6.23 -9.48 2.85
C LEU A 43 -5.08 -10.10 3.66
N GLY A 44 -3.86 -10.10 3.12
CA GLY A 44 -2.68 -10.64 3.80
C GLY A 44 -2.34 -9.92 5.12
N LYS A 45 -2.62 -8.61 5.21
CA LYS A 45 -2.37 -7.80 6.43
C LYS A 45 -3.35 -8.11 7.56
N ASP A 46 -4.61 -8.39 7.23
CA ASP A 46 -5.66 -8.67 8.22
C ASP A 46 -5.66 -10.12 8.74
N ILE A 47 -5.04 -11.06 8.02
CA ILE A 47 -5.00 -12.49 8.39
C ILE A 47 -4.42 -12.71 9.81
N ARG A 48 -3.23 -12.16 10.10
CA ARG A 48 -2.59 -12.30 11.43
C ARG A 48 -3.44 -11.73 12.57
N PRO A 49 -3.90 -10.46 12.53
CA PRO A 49 -4.71 -9.90 13.61
C PRO A 49 -6.10 -10.54 13.74
N THR A 50 -6.64 -11.17 12.69
CA THR A 50 -7.84 -12.00 12.81
C THR A 50 -7.62 -13.23 13.70
N TYR A 51 -6.46 -13.89 13.62
CA TYR A 51 -6.15 -15.03 14.49
C TYR A 51 -5.98 -14.66 15.96
N THR A 52 -5.57 -13.43 16.26
CA THR A 52 -5.47 -12.92 17.63
C THR A 52 -6.80 -12.41 18.20
N GLY A 53 -7.93 -12.67 17.51
CA GLY A 53 -9.27 -12.32 17.98
C GLY A 53 -9.68 -10.86 17.74
N ASN A 54 -9.00 -10.12 16.86
CA ASN A 54 -9.41 -8.76 16.55
C ASN A 54 -10.71 -8.76 15.73
N LYS A 55 -11.81 -8.31 16.34
CA LYS A 55 -13.14 -8.28 15.71
C LYS A 55 -13.15 -7.43 14.44
N MET A 56 -12.51 -6.26 14.49
CA MET A 56 -12.48 -5.32 13.37
C MET A 56 -11.72 -5.88 12.16
N SER A 57 -10.54 -6.49 12.37
CA SER A 57 -9.80 -7.18 11.30
C SER A 57 -10.59 -8.35 10.73
N THR A 58 -11.31 -9.09 11.56
CA THR A 58 -12.18 -10.19 11.11
C THR A 58 -13.29 -9.71 10.18
N GLU A 59 -13.97 -8.61 10.54
CA GLU A 59 -15.00 -8.02 9.69
C GLU A 59 -14.42 -7.45 8.39
N ARG A 60 -13.27 -6.78 8.48
CA ARG A 60 -12.54 -6.27 7.30
C ARG A 60 -12.14 -7.39 6.36
N LEU A 61 -11.58 -8.49 6.89
CA LEU A 61 -11.19 -9.67 6.11
C LEU A 61 -12.40 -10.27 5.39
N LYS A 62 -13.54 -10.43 6.08
CA LYS A 62 -14.79 -10.92 5.45
C LYS A 62 -15.25 -10.01 4.31
N ARG A 63 -15.24 -8.69 4.51
CA ARG A 63 -15.62 -7.71 3.48
C ARG A 63 -14.66 -7.75 2.29
N SER A 64 -13.36 -7.78 2.53
CA SER A 64 -12.33 -7.86 1.48
C SER A 64 -12.43 -9.15 0.67
N ILE A 65 -12.78 -10.29 1.29
CA ILE A 65 -13.02 -11.55 0.56
C ILE A 65 -14.23 -11.43 -0.38
N ILE A 66 -15.34 -10.87 0.09
CA ILE A 66 -16.54 -10.67 -0.74
C ILE A 66 -16.23 -9.73 -1.90
N HIS A 67 -15.54 -8.62 -1.60
CA HIS A 67 -15.14 -7.64 -2.61
C HIS A 67 -14.22 -8.26 -3.68
N ALA A 68 -13.20 -9.03 -3.26
CA ALA A 68 -12.31 -9.74 -4.18
C ALA A 68 -13.10 -10.66 -5.13
N ARG A 69 -14.09 -11.40 -4.62
CA ARG A 69 -14.92 -12.29 -5.43
C ARG A 69 -15.73 -11.57 -6.50
N ILE A 70 -16.31 -10.41 -6.16
CA ILE A 70 -17.05 -9.58 -7.12
C ILE A 70 -16.09 -9.06 -8.18
N LEU A 71 -14.94 -8.53 -7.75
CA LEU A 71 -13.95 -7.93 -8.63
C LEU A 71 -13.34 -8.96 -9.61
N VAL A 72 -13.11 -10.20 -9.17
CA VAL A 72 -12.70 -11.30 -10.07
C VAL A 72 -13.74 -11.53 -11.15
N ARG A 73 -15.03 -11.55 -10.80
CA ARG A 73 -16.10 -11.77 -11.76
C ARG A 73 -16.17 -10.64 -12.78
N GLU A 74 -16.01 -9.39 -12.33
CA GLU A 74 -15.93 -8.24 -13.22
C GLU A 74 -14.69 -8.28 -14.12
N CYS A 75 -13.53 -8.65 -13.57
CA CYS A 75 -12.28 -8.75 -14.33
C CYS A 75 -12.37 -9.82 -15.43
N LEU A 76 -13.00 -10.95 -15.16
CA LEU A 76 -13.25 -12.00 -16.15
C LEU A 76 -14.18 -11.51 -17.27
N LEU A 77 -15.28 -10.85 -16.92
CA LEU A 77 -16.22 -10.30 -17.89
C LEU A 77 -15.60 -9.19 -18.75
N GLU A 78 -14.79 -8.32 -18.15
CA GLU A 78 -14.06 -7.28 -18.86
C GLU A 78 -13.05 -7.89 -19.84
N THR A 79 -12.33 -8.93 -19.42
CA THR A 79 -11.39 -9.67 -20.29
C THR A 79 -12.10 -10.36 -21.46
N GLU A 80 -13.25 -11.00 -21.23
CA GLU A 80 -14.04 -11.64 -22.29
C GLU A 80 -14.53 -10.60 -23.32
N ARG A 81 -15.00 -9.44 -22.87
CA ARG A 81 -15.42 -8.34 -23.75
C ARG A 81 -14.26 -7.75 -24.53
N SER A 82 -13.13 -7.49 -23.88
CA SER A 82 -11.91 -6.99 -24.54
C SER A 82 -11.38 -8.00 -25.57
N SER A 83 -11.48 -9.30 -25.31
CA SER A 83 -11.10 -10.35 -26.26
C SER A 83 -12.03 -10.49 -27.46
N ARG A 84 -13.29 -10.02 -27.37
CA ARG A 84 -14.26 -10.02 -28.47
C ARG A 84 -14.20 -8.76 -29.33
N GLN A 85 -13.56 -7.70 -28.80
CA GLN A 85 -13.45 -6.39 -29.43
C GLN A 85 -12.13 -6.20 -30.19
N ASN A 86 -11.15 -7.06 -29.93
CA ASN A 86 -9.86 -7.17 -30.63
C ASN A 86 -9.87 -8.36 -31.60
#